data_AF-A0AAW5E1L7-F1
#
_entry.id   AF-A0AAW5E1L7-F1
#
_cell.length_a   1.000
_cell.length_b   1.000
_cell.length_c   1.000
_cell.angle_alpha   90.00
_cell.angle_beta   90.00
_cell.angle_gamma   90.00
#
_symmetry.space_group_name_H-M   'P 1'
#
loop_
_entity.id
_entity.type
_entity.pdbx_description
1 polymer ?
#
loop_
_entity_poly.entity_id
_entity_poly.type
_entity_poly.pdbx_seq_one_letter_code
_entity_poly.pdbx_strand_id
1 'polypeptide(L)'
;MRTLVVDIEENGYPFQVANGEVFREEGNRKWIRFNRDEYSASDLISQISQLHNITDLTVEEPEIESIISRIYKEGYKVDEEPVGV
;
A
#
# COMPACT_ATOMS: atom_id res chain seq x y z
N MET A 1 -1.75 -7.50 5.62
CA MET A 1 -0.39 -6.95 5.49
C MET A 1 -0.40 -5.85 4.44
N ARG A 2 0.29 -4.74 4.69
CA ARG A 2 0.42 -3.60 3.75
C ARG A 2 1.90 -3.32 3.50
N THR A 3 2.17 -2.61 2.41
CA THR A 3 3.51 -2.16 2.08
C THR A 3 3.54 -0.63 2.10
N LEU A 4 4.46 -0.08 2.87
CA LEU A 4 4.78 1.35 2.86
C LEU A 4 6.06 1.52 2.04
N VAL A 5 5.95 2.32 0.98
CA VAL A 5 7.10 2.78 0.19
C VAL A 5 7.41 4.20 0.64
N VAL A 6 8.65 4.42 1.06
CA VAL A 6 9.11 5.73 1.52
C VAL A 6 10.36 6.12 0.76
N ASP A 7 10.40 7.36 0.29
CA ASP A 7 11.58 7.98 -0.31
C ASP A 7 12.18 8.94 0.74
N ILE A 8 13.40 8.66 1.16
CA ILE A 8 14.12 9.45 2.17
C ILE A 8 15.34 10.12 1.56
N GLU A 9 15.73 11.28 2.06
CA GLU A 9 16.98 11.89 1.63
C GLU A 9 18.19 11.05 2.05
N GLU A 10 19.14 10.90 1.12
CA GLU A 10 20.40 10.18 1.37
C GLU A 10 21.17 10.87 2.51
N ASN A 11 21.13 10.25 3.69
CA ASN A 11 21.79 10.80 4.88
C ASN A 11 22.99 9.95 5.36
N GLY A 12 23.37 8.90 4.60
CA GLY A 12 24.52 8.04 4.94
C GLY A 12 24.32 7.13 6.16
N TYR A 13 23.15 7.16 6.80
CA TYR A 13 22.79 6.28 7.91
C TYR A 13 22.02 5.04 7.42
N PRO A 14 22.25 3.87 8.04
CA PRO A 14 21.47 2.67 7.73
C PRO A 14 20.00 2.90 8.11
N PHE A 15 19.10 2.65 7.16
CA PHE A 15 17.67 2.77 7.39
C PHE A 15 17.19 1.63 8.30
N GLN A 16 16.54 1.97 9.41
CA GLN A 16 15.97 1.00 10.34
C GLN A 16 14.58 1.42 10.76
N VAL A 17 13.69 0.44 10.89
CA VAL A 17 12.31 0.61 11.31
C VAL A 17 11.98 -0.47 12.32
N ALA A 18 11.38 -0.09 13.45
CA ALA A 18 11.10 -1.03 14.53
C ALA A 18 9.84 -1.85 14.28
N ASN A 19 8.85 -1.25 13.61
CA ASN A 19 7.49 -1.79 13.48
C ASN A 19 7.19 -2.29 12.05
N GLY A 20 8.22 -2.65 11.31
CA GLY A 20 8.11 -3.08 9.92
C GLY A 20 9.37 -3.81 9.45
N GLU A 21 9.22 -4.56 8.37
CA GLU A 21 10.33 -5.30 7.75
C GLU A 21 10.68 -4.65 6.41
N VAL A 22 11.92 -4.20 6.28
CA VAL A 22 12.45 -3.70 5.00
C VAL A 22 12.84 -4.90 4.16
N PHE A 23 12.10 -5.14 3.08
CA PHE A 23 12.38 -6.28 2.19
C PHE A 23 13.04 -5.85 0.88
N ARG A 24 13.02 -4.55 0.56
CA ARG A 24 13.65 -3.99 -0.64
C ARG A 24 14.13 -2.57 -0.36
N GLU A 25 15.28 -2.25 -0.92
CA GLU A 25 15.91 -0.93 -0.87
C GLU A 25 16.51 -0.59 -2.24
N GLU A 26 16.18 0.58 -2.78
CA GLU A 26 16.77 1.09 -4.03
C GLU A 26 17.16 2.56 -3.82
N GLY A 27 18.44 2.79 -3.53
CA GLY A 27 18.95 4.11 -3.17
C GLY A 27 18.19 4.70 -1.98
N ASN A 28 17.49 5.79 -2.26
CA ASN A 28 16.69 6.58 -1.32
C ASN A 28 15.31 5.97 -1.04
N ARG A 29 14.87 5.02 -1.87
CA ARG A 29 13.56 4.39 -1.75
C ARG A 29 13.64 3.11 -0.94
N LYS A 30 12.75 2.98 0.04
CA LYS A 30 12.66 1.84 0.95
C LYS A 30 11.25 1.26 0.89
N TRP A 31 11.14 -0.06 0.79
CA TRP A 31 9.86 -0.78 0.85
C TRP A 31 9.78 -1.55 2.16
N ILE A 32 8.77 -1.21 2.94
CA ILE A 32 8.57 -1.67 4.30
C ILE A 32 7.26 -2.41 4.37
N ARG A 33 7.30 -3.70 4.71
CA ARG A 33 6.09 -4.47 4.95
C ARG A 33 5.72 -4.38 6.41
N PHE A 34 4.46 -4.06 6.70
CA PHE A 34 3.96 -3.95 8.07
C PHE A 34 2.55 -4.54 8.21
N ASN A 35 2.19 -4.87 9.45
CA ASN A 35 0.88 -5.41 9.78
C ASN A 35 -0.06 -4.28 10.24
N ARG A 36 -1.07 -3.97 9.42
CA ARG A 36 -2.06 -2.92 9.71
C ARG A 36 -2.92 -3.19 10.95
N ASP A 37 -3.00 -4.46 11.37
CA ASP A 37 -3.76 -4.87 12.55
C ASP A 37 -2.99 -4.59 13.85
N GLU A 38 -1.66 -4.44 13.76
CA GLU A 38 -0.78 -4.12 14.89
C GLU A 38 -0.31 -2.66 14.88
N TYR A 39 0.03 -2.13 13.71
CA TYR A 39 0.57 -0.78 13.53
C TYR A 39 -0.07 -0.06 12.34
N SER A 40 -0.41 1.22 12.53
CA SER A 40 -0.91 2.05 11.43
C SER A 40 0.23 2.62 10.58
N ALA A 41 -0.06 2.90 9.31
CA ALA A 41 0.90 3.57 8.42
C ALA A 41 1.38 4.90 9.00
N SER A 42 0.48 5.66 9.63
CA SER A 42 0.77 6.97 10.25
C SER A 42 1.80 6.88 11.38
N ASP A 43 1.77 5.82 12.20
CA ASP A 43 2.76 5.60 13.26
C ASP A 43 4.14 5.31 12.67
N LEU A 44 4.20 4.45 11.66
CA LEU A 44 5.43 4.14 10.93
C LEU A 44 6.03 5.39 10.26
N ILE A 45 5.20 6.17 9.55
CA ILE A 45 5.62 7.41 8.90
C ILE A 45 6.15 8.41 9.94
N SER A 46 5.46 8.55 11.07
CA SER A 46 5.87 9.45 12.14
C SER A 46 7.22 9.05 12.74
N GLN A 47 7.45 7.75 12.95
CA GLN A 47 8.74 7.23 13.41
C GLN A 47 9.86 7.51 12.40
N ILE A 48 9.61 7.25 11.12
CA ILE A 48 10.60 7.48 10.05
C ILE A 48 10.92 8.96 9.93
N SER A 49 9.91 9.84 9.99
CA SER A 49 10.07 11.29 9.85
C SER A 49 10.85 11.93 11.00
N GLN A 50 10.97 11.27 12.15
CA GLN A 50 11.79 11.75 13.27
C GLN A 50 13.28 11.47 13.07
N LEU A 51 13.61 10.42 12.31
CA LEU A 51 14.98 9.95 12.11
C LEU A 51 15.54 10.34 10.74
N HIS A 52 14.67 10.43 9.73
CA HIS A 52 15.01 10.69 8.35
C HIS A 52 14.10 11.76 7.75
N ASN A 53 14.66 12.57 6.85
CA ASN A 53 13.86 13.52 6.09
C ASN A 53 13.16 12.78 4.94
N ILE A 54 11.82 12.77 4.98
CA ILE A 54 11.00 12.06 4.01
C ILE A 54 10.69 13.01 2.85
N THR A 55 11.01 12.57 1.63
CA THR A 55 10.74 13.32 0.40
C THR A 55 9.41 12.89 -0.22
N ASP A 56 9.10 11.59 -0.17
CA ASP A 56 7.88 11.04 -0.77
C ASP A 56 7.37 9.81 0.00
N LEU A 57 6.06 9.61 -0.02
CA LEU A 57 5.35 8.58 0.73
C LEU A 57 4.29 7.92 -0.14
N THR A 58 4.35 6.62 -0.30
CA THR A 58 3.33 5.83 -0.99
C THR A 58 2.92 4.63 -0.13
N VAL A 59 1.64 4.52 0.19
CA VAL A 59 1.09 3.35 0.90
C VAL A 59 0.41 2.45 -0.13
N GLU A 60 0.95 1.26 -0.32
CA GLU A 60 0.34 0.22 -1.15
C GLU A 60 -0.51 -0.68 -0.25
N GLU A 61 -1.82 -0.63 -0.47
CA GLU A 61 -2.75 -1.60 0.10
C GLU A 61 -2.81 -2.82 -0.81
N PRO A 62 -2.93 -4.05 -0.28
CA PRO A 62 -3.35 -5.16 -1.14
C PRO A 62 -4.70 -4.78 -1.74
N GLU A 63 -4.76 -4.73 -3.07
CA GLU A 63 -5.98 -4.36 -3.76
C GLU A 63 -7.13 -5.22 -3.27
N ILE A 64 -8.25 -4.60 -2.89
CA ILE A 64 -9.52 -5.31 -2.68
C ILE A 64 -10.05 -5.72 -4.08
N GLU A 65 -9.22 -6.30 -4.94
CA GLU A 65 -9.59 -6.82 -6.25
C GLU A 65 -10.32 -8.19 -6.15
N SER A 66 -10.73 -8.62 -4.95
CA SER A 66 -11.51 -9.85 -4.79
C SER A 66 -12.82 -9.74 -4.00
N ILE A 67 -13.23 -8.56 -3.52
CA ILE A 67 -14.56 -8.43 -2.86
C ILE A 67 -15.63 -7.83 -3.80
N ILE A 68 -15.24 -7.08 -4.84
CA ILE A 68 -16.24 -6.49 -5.76
C ILE A 68 -16.78 -7.52 -6.77
N SER A 69 -16.06 -8.62 -7.03
CA SER A 69 -16.47 -9.63 -8.02
C SER A 69 -17.56 -10.60 -7.53
N ARG A 70 -17.98 -10.55 -6.26
CA ARG A 70 -19.07 -11.41 -5.75
C ARG A 70 -20.39 -10.69 -5.49
N ILE A 71 -20.41 -9.35 -5.45
CA ILE A 71 -21.66 -8.57 -5.29
C ILE A 71 -22.26 -8.19 -6.67
N TYR A 72 -21.45 -8.09 -7.73
CA TYR A 72 -21.92 -7.76 -9.09
C TYR A 72 -22.38 -8.94 -9.94
N LYS A 73 -22.65 -10.12 -9.35
CA LYS A 73 -23.04 -11.33 -10.11
C LYS A 73 -24.52 -11.72 -10.00
N GLU A 74 -25.36 -10.90 -9.38
CA GLU A 74 -26.78 -11.25 -9.17
C GLU A 74 -27.73 -10.07 -9.34
N GLY A 75 -27.66 -9.34 -10.47
CA GLY A 75 -28.62 -8.25 -10.66
C GLY A 75 -28.57 -7.40 -11.91
N TYR A 76 -28.11 -7.89 -13.07
CA TYR A 76 -28.48 -7.25 -14.34
C TYR A 76 -28.77 -8.34 -15.37
N LYS A 77 -30.03 -8.78 -15.40
CA LYS A 77 -30.59 -9.30 -16.65
C LYS A 77 -30.59 -8.13 -17.62
N VAL A 78 -29.70 -8.19 -18.61
CA VAL A 78 -29.93 -7.45 -19.84
C VAL A 78 -31.14 -8.08 -20.49
N ASP A 79 -32.27 -7.36 -20.49
CA ASP A 79 -33.39 -7.68 -21.35
C ASP A 79 -32.89 -7.61 -22.80
N GLU A 80 -32.59 -8.79 -23.36
CA GLU A 80 -32.40 -8.96 -24.79
C GLU A 80 -33.78 -8.79 -25.46
N GLU A 81 -34.10 -7.57 -25.88
CA GLU A 81 -35.14 -7.37 -26.88
C GLU A 81 -34.53 -7.68 -28.26
N PRO A 82 -35.03 -8.70 -28.99
CA PRO A 82 -34.43 -9.12 -30.24
C PRO A 82 -34.67 -8.08 -31.34
N VAL A 83 -33.58 -7.68 -32.00
CA VAL A 83 -33.62 -7.03 -33.30
C VAL A 83 -34.07 -8.06 -34.35
N GLY A 84 -35.23 -7.84 -34.96
CA GLY A 84 -35.58 -8.40 -36.26
C GLY A 84 -37.04 -8.81 -36.41
N VAL A 85 -37.79 -8.07 -37.24
CA VAL A 85 -38.13 -8.46 -38.63
C VAL A 85 -38.43 -7.21 -39.46
#